data_AF-X8CJH0-F1
#
_entry.id   AF-X8CJH0-F1
#
_cell.length_a   1.000
_cell.length_b   1.000
_cell.length_c   1.000
_cell.angle_alpha   90.00
_cell.angle_beta   90.00
_cell.angle_gamma   90.00
#
_symmetry.space_group_name_H-M   'P 1'
#
loop_
_entity.id
_entity.type
_entity.pdbx_description
1 polymer ?
#
loop_
_entity_poly.entity_id
_entity_poly.type
_entity_poly.pdbx_seq_one_letter_code
_entity_poly.pdbx_strand_id
1 'polypeptide(L)'
;MPALAGVPVTHRAINHEFVVVSGHLPPGHPESLVNWDALAAMSGTIVLLMAVERIELFAEALLAGGRPADTPVLVVQHGTTAAQHTLRATLADTPEKIRAEGIRPPAIIVIGAVAAFGV
;
A
#
# COMPACT_ATOMS: atom_id res chain seq x y z
N MET A 1 9.79 -2.66 8.93
CA MET A 1 8.42 -2.28 9.33
C MET A 1 7.41 -3.38 9.03
N PRO A 2 7.14 -3.81 7.76
CA PRO A 2 6.04 -4.75 7.47
C PRO A 2 6.16 -6.08 8.23
N ALA A 3 7.37 -6.64 8.33
CA ALA A 3 7.62 -7.88 9.04
C ALA A 3 7.25 -7.83 10.53
N LEU A 4 7.34 -6.64 11.16
CA LEU A 4 6.97 -6.45 12.58
C LEU A 4 5.45 -6.26 12.77
N ALA A 5 4.71 -6.08 11.67
CA ALA A 5 3.25 -6.24 11.62
C ALA A 5 2.84 -7.64 11.11
N GLY A 6 3.77 -8.61 11.13
CA GLY A 6 3.50 -9.99 10.71
C GLY A 6 3.39 -10.21 9.19
N VAL A 7 3.69 -9.19 8.36
CA VAL A 7 3.57 -9.25 6.91
C VAL A 7 4.94 -9.27 6.24
N PRO A 8 5.32 -10.36 5.53
CA PRO A 8 6.51 -10.35 4.71
C PRO A 8 6.27 -9.50 3.45
N VAL A 9 7.34 -8.93 2.86
CA VAL A 9 7.22 -8.21 1.57
C VAL A 9 7.33 -9.13 0.36
N THR A 10 7.88 -10.33 0.56
CA THR A 10 7.94 -11.40 -0.43
C THR A 10 7.61 -12.74 0.20
N HIS A 11 6.99 -13.64 -0.57
CA HIS A 11 6.75 -15.01 -0.18
C HIS A 11 6.83 -15.92 -1.41
N ARG A 12 7.65 -16.98 -1.34
CA ARG A 12 8.05 -17.81 -2.50
C ARG A 12 6.89 -18.35 -3.34
N ALA A 13 5.74 -18.59 -2.71
CA ALA A 13 4.54 -19.14 -3.36
C ALA A 13 3.54 -18.07 -3.83
N ILE A 14 3.85 -16.77 -3.65
CA ILE A 14 2.90 -15.66 -3.81
C ILE A 14 3.46 -14.59 -4.74
N ASN A 15 4.67 -14.13 -4.48
CA ASN A 15 5.33 -13.12 -5.31
C ASN A 15 6.84 -13.33 -5.37
N HIS A 16 7.41 -13.03 -6.52
CA HIS A 16 8.86 -13.03 -6.76
C HIS A 16 9.42 -11.61 -6.88
N GLU A 17 8.56 -10.61 -6.75
CA GLU A 17 8.90 -9.20 -6.89
C GLU A 17 8.16 -8.35 -5.85
N PHE A 18 8.82 -7.27 -5.43
CA PHE A 18 8.20 -6.19 -4.71
C PHE A 18 8.86 -4.86 -5.08
N VAL A 19 8.10 -3.78 -5.01
CA VAL A 19 8.59 -2.44 -5.34
C VAL A 19 8.31 -1.51 -4.17
N VAL A 20 9.31 -0.71 -3.80
CA VAL A 20 9.17 0.37 -2.81
C VAL A 20 9.09 1.69 -3.54
N VAL A 21 8.05 2.47 -3.29
CA VAL A 21 7.79 3.72 -4.01
C VAL A 21 7.46 4.84 -3.03
N SER A 22 8.01 6.02 -3.29
CA SER A 22 7.59 7.26 -2.63
C SER A 22 6.32 7.79 -3.29
N GLY A 23 5.25 7.90 -2.53
CA GLY A 23 4.01 8.60 -2.88
C GLY A 23 4.03 10.09 -2.49
N HIS A 24 5.21 10.70 -2.33
CA HIS A 24 5.30 12.15 -2.09
C HIS A 24 4.65 12.94 -3.24
N LEU A 25 4.91 12.51 -4.48
CA LEU A 25 4.20 12.96 -5.67
C LEU A 25 3.12 11.92 -6.04
N PRO A 26 1.89 12.35 -6.32
CA PRO A 26 0.81 11.44 -6.70
C PRO A 26 0.93 10.98 -8.17
N PRO A 27 0.17 9.93 -8.57
CA PRO A 27 0.00 9.56 -9.97
C PRO A 27 -0.52 10.74 -10.79
N GLY A 28 -0.06 10.87 -12.03
CA GLY A 28 -0.41 11.98 -12.92
C GLY A 28 0.27 13.32 -12.63
N HIS A 29 1.07 13.44 -11.56
CA HIS A 29 1.88 14.64 -11.35
C HIS A 29 2.94 14.80 -12.46
N PRO A 30 3.13 16.00 -13.06
CA PRO A 30 4.09 16.18 -14.16
C PRO A 30 5.53 15.77 -13.85
N GLU A 31 5.92 15.88 -12.58
CA GLU A 31 7.25 15.50 -12.08
C GLU A 31 7.31 14.08 -11.51
N SER A 32 6.21 13.32 -11.53
CA SER A 32 6.21 11.92 -11.09
C SER A 32 7.01 11.09 -12.09
N LEU A 33 8.10 10.49 -11.63
CA LEU A 33 8.93 9.57 -12.41
C LEU A 33 8.45 8.11 -12.36
N VAL A 34 7.40 7.84 -11.59
CA VAL A 34 6.88 6.48 -11.36
C VAL A 34 5.94 6.09 -12.50
N ASN A 35 6.18 4.92 -13.09
CA ASN A 35 5.28 4.30 -14.05
C ASN A 35 4.16 3.55 -13.30
N TRP A 36 3.05 4.24 -13.04
CA TRP A 36 1.92 3.70 -12.29
C TRP A 36 1.18 2.58 -13.03
N ASP A 37 1.12 2.63 -14.35
CA ASP A 37 0.50 1.57 -15.16
C ASP A 37 1.25 0.25 -15.01
N ALA A 38 2.59 0.29 -15.01
CA ALA A 38 3.41 -0.90 -14.78
C ALA A 38 3.22 -1.46 -13.35
N LEU A 39 3.10 -0.58 -12.35
CA LEU A 39 2.84 -1.02 -10.97
C LEU A 39 1.44 -1.62 -10.81
N ALA A 40 0.44 -1.08 -11.49
CA ALA A 40 -0.92 -1.59 -11.48
C ALA A 40 -1.03 -2.97 -12.14
N ALA A 41 -0.32 -3.17 -13.25
CA ALA A 41 -0.27 -4.43 -13.99
C ALA A 41 0.58 -5.52 -13.29
N MET A 42 1.44 -5.13 -12.35
CA MET A 42 2.25 -6.05 -11.56
C MET A 42 1.36 -6.97 -10.71
N SER A 43 1.80 -8.20 -10.44
CA SER A 43 1.12 -9.12 -9.49
C SER A 43 1.79 -9.16 -8.11
N GLY A 44 3.03 -8.67 -8.02
CA GLY A 44 3.80 -8.60 -6.78
C GLY A 44 3.30 -7.57 -5.76
N THR A 45 4.18 -7.27 -4.80
CA THR A 45 3.86 -6.39 -3.66
C THR A 45 4.33 -4.97 -3.91
N ILE A 46 3.48 -3.98 -3.61
CA ILE A 46 3.87 -2.57 -3.63
C ILE A 46 3.95 -2.08 -2.18
N VAL A 47 5.05 -1.46 -1.82
CA VAL A 47 5.22 -0.74 -0.54
C VAL A 47 5.26 0.76 -0.83
N LEU A 48 4.17 1.45 -0.49
CA LEU A 48 4.02 2.89 -0.66
C LEU A 48 4.44 3.62 0.61
N LEU A 49 5.41 4.52 0.46
CA LEU A 49 5.86 5.47 1.48
C LEU A 49 5.23 6.83 1.25
N MET A 50 4.99 7.62 2.29
CA MET A 50 4.53 9.03 2.16
C MET A 50 3.21 9.22 1.37
N ALA A 51 2.40 8.17 1.23
CA ALA A 51 1.21 8.18 0.38
C ALA A 51 -0.11 8.44 1.14
N VAL A 52 -0.12 8.32 2.47
CA VAL A 52 -1.35 8.21 3.27
C VAL A 52 -2.35 9.36 3.08
N GLU A 53 -1.87 10.60 2.97
CA GLU A 53 -2.76 11.77 2.80
C GLU A 53 -3.40 11.85 1.41
N ARG A 54 -2.87 11.11 0.43
CA ARG A 54 -3.33 11.07 -0.96
C ARG A 54 -3.66 9.65 -1.42
N ILE A 55 -3.93 8.74 -0.47
CA ILE A 55 -4.12 7.30 -0.76
C ILE A 55 -5.16 7.06 -1.85
N GLU A 56 -6.18 7.92 -1.93
CA GLU A 56 -7.20 7.81 -2.97
C GLU A 56 -6.61 7.84 -4.39
N LEU A 57 -5.73 8.79 -4.68
CA LEU A 57 -5.14 8.93 -6.01
C LEU A 57 -4.33 7.70 -6.42
N PHE A 58 -3.68 7.05 -5.44
CA PHE A 58 -2.94 5.81 -5.68
C PHE A 58 -3.87 4.61 -5.87
N ALA A 59 -4.94 4.52 -5.07
CA ALA A 59 -5.93 3.46 -5.21
C ALA A 59 -6.63 3.54 -6.57
N GLU A 60 -7.11 4.72 -6.96
CA GLU A 60 -7.71 4.98 -8.27
C GLU A 60 -6.77 4.60 -9.42
N ALA A 61 -5.51 5.04 -9.38
CA ALA A 61 -4.54 4.72 -10.43
C ALA A 61 -4.28 3.21 -10.55
N LEU A 62 -4.13 2.51 -9.42
CA LEU A 62 -3.90 1.06 -9.43
C LEU A 62 -5.13 0.29 -9.92
N LEU A 63 -6.33 0.70 -9.50
CA LEU A 63 -7.59 0.10 -9.97
C LEU A 63 -7.78 0.33 -11.48
N ALA A 64 -7.55 1.55 -11.96
CA ALA A 64 -7.65 1.91 -13.37
C ALA A 64 -6.66 1.12 -14.24
N GLY A 65 -5.45 0.86 -13.72
CA GLY A 65 -4.44 0.04 -14.40
C GLY A 65 -4.65 -1.47 -14.27
N GLY A 66 -5.77 -1.92 -13.70
CA GLY A 66 -6.19 -3.33 -13.70
C GLY A 66 -5.87 -4.13 -12.44
N ARG A 67 -5.40 -3.49 -11.36
CA ARG A 67 -5.19 -4.17 -10.07
C ARG A 67 -6.56 -4.54 -9.47
N PRO A 68 -6.77 -5.79 -8.98
CA PRO A 68 -8.05 -6.21 -8.42
C PRO A 68 -8.48 -5.38 -7.21
N ALA A 69 -9.76 -5.02 -7.14
CA ALA A 69 -10.35 -4.22 -6.07
C ALA A 69 -10.22 -4.85 -4.67
N ASP A 70 -10.28 -6.18 -4.62
CA ASP A 70 -10.13 -7.01 -3.43
C ASP A 70 -8.66 -7.26 -3.04
N THR A 71 -7.69 -6.68 -3.76
CA THR A 71 -6.27 -6.81 -3.43
C THR A 71 -6.03 -6.42 -1.96
N PRO A 72 -5.46 -7.29 -1.12
CA PRO A 72 -5.22 -6.98 0.28
C PRO A 72 -4.29 -5.79 0.47
N VAL A 73 -4.61 -4.96 1.46
CA VAL A 73 -3.82 -3.79 1.86
C VAL A 73 -3.60 -3.81 3.37
N LEU A 74 -2.36 -3.57 3.78
CA LEU A 74 -1.97 -3.31 5.16
C LEU A 74 -1.41 -1.90 5.27
N VAL A 75 -1.99 -1.10 6.16
CA VAL A 75 -1.47 0.21 6.56
C VAL A 75 -0.83 0.08 7.94
N VAL A 76 0.40 0.54 8.09
CA VAL A 76 1.11 0.54 9.38
C VAL A 76 1.52 1.98 9.71
N GLN A 77 0.87 2.57 10.70
CA GLN A 77 1.18 3.88 11.26
C GLN A 77 2.13 3.73 12.44
N HIS A 78 3.07 4.66 12.62
CA HIS A 78 4.01 4.69 13.74
C HIS A 78 4.73 3.35 13.97
N GLY A 79 5.08 2.65 12.89
CA GLY A 79 5.62 1.30 12.96
C GLY A 79 6.84 1.18 13.87
N THR A 80 6.97 0.05 14.57
CA THR A 80 8.01 -0.27 15.58
C THR A 80 8.09 0.63 16.79
N THR A 81 7.09 1.48 16.99
CA THR A 81 6.94 2.26 18.21
C THR A 81 5.82 1.68 19.06
N ALA A 82 5.75 2.08 20.33
CA ALA A 82 4.63 1.74 21.21
C ALA A 82 3.28 2.29 20.71
N ALA A 83 3.30 3.30 19.82
CA ALA A 83 2.11 3.90 19.22
C ALA A 83 1.74 3.26 17.88
N GLN A 84 2.31 2.09 17.52
CA GLN A 84 2.02 1.42 16.27
C GLN A 84 0.52 1.13 16.15
N HIS A 85 -0.05 1.52 15.02
CA HIS A 85 -1.43 1.22 14.66
C HIS A 85 -1.47 0.56 13.28
N THR A 86 -2.23 -0.52 13.16
CA THR A 86 -2.32 -1.32 11.93
C THR A 86 -3.76 -1.38 11.45
N LEU A 87 -3.97 -1.00 10.20
CA LEU A 87 -5.27 -1.07 9.52
C LEU A 87 -5.19 -2.08 8.38
N ARG A 88 -6.16 -2.99 8.31
CA ARG A 88 -6.31 -3.96 7.23
C ARG A 88 -7.50 -3.61 6.35
N ALA A 89 -7.26 -3.63 5.05
CA ALA A 89 -8.21 -3.20 4.03
C ALA A 89 -8.02 -3.99 2.73
N THR A 90 -8.85 -3.66 1.76
CA THR A 90 -8.71 -4.00 0.35
C THR A 90 -8.35 -2.74 -0.43
N LEU A 91 -7.84 -2.87 -1.65
CA LEU A 91 -7.46 -1.71 -2.46
C LEU A 91 -8.63 -0.73 -2.63
N ALA A 92 -9.85 -1.24 -2.81
CA ALA A 92 -11.04 -0.41 -3.01
C ALA A 92 -11.53 0.34 -1.76
N ASP A 93 -11.46 -0.26 -0.58
CA ASP A 93 -11.98 0.36 0.67
C ASP A 93 -10.90 1.04 1.53
N THR A 94 -9.62 0.90 1.16
CA THR A 94 -8.49 1.51 1.90
C THR A 94 -8.66 3.02 2.10
N PRO A 95 -9.03 3.83 1.08
CA PRO A 95 -9.16 5.29 1.26
C PRO A 95 -10.23 5.66 2.31
N GLU A 96 -11.37 4.96 2.30
CA GLU A 96 -12.44 5.17 3.26
C GLU A 96 -12.00 4.77 4.68
N LYS A 97 -11.40 3.59 4.83
CA LYS A 97 -10.94 3.08 6.13
C LYS A 97 -9.85 3.96 6.75
N ILE A 98 -8.89 4.44 5.96
CA ILE A 98 -7.87 5.39 6.43
C ILE A 98 -8.52 6.66 6.97
N ARG A 99 -9.56 7.18 6.29
CA ARG A 99 -10.28 8.37 6.74
C ARG A 99 -11.09 8.10 8.01
N ALA A 100 -11.79 6.97 8.07
CA ALA A 100 -12.63 6.59 9.19
C ALA A 100 -11.81 6.39 10.48
N GLU A 101 -10.62 5.81 10.38
CA GLU A 101 -9.72 5.59 11.51
C GLU A 101 -8.78 6.77 11.80
N GLY A 102 -8.85 7.83 10.98
CA GLY A 102 -8.02 9.03 11.17
C GLY A 102 -6.52 8.77 11.05
N ILE A 103 -6.10 7.82 10.19
CA ILE A 103 -4.68 7.50 9.99
C ILE A 103 -3.95 8.70 9.37
N ARG A 104 -2.84 9.11 9.97
CA ARG A 104 -2.00 10.24 9.54
C ARG A 104 -0.54 9.82 9.40
N PRO A 105 0.31 10.62 8.71
CA PRO A 105 1.74 10.37 8.70
C PRO A 105 2.33 10.30 10.12
N PRO A 106 3.38 9.50 10.35
CA PRO A 106 4.02 8.59 9.40
C PRO A 106 3.29 7.24 9.29
N ALA A 107 2.99 6.83 8.06
CA ALA A 107 2.41 5.52 7.74
C ALA A 107 3.02 4.94 6.46
N ILE A 108 3.11 3.60 6.42
CA ILE A 108 3.51 2.82 5.25
C ILE A 108 2.31 1.98 4.82
N ILE A 109 2.12 1.83 3.51
CA ILE A 109 1.01 1.07 2.92
C ILE A 109 1.61 -0.08 2.11
N VAL A 110 1.20 -1.31 2.40
CA VAL A 110 1.62 -2.53 1.71
C VAL A 110 0.43 -3.07 0.93
N ILE A 111 0.57 -3.18 -0.39
CA ILE A 111 -0.50 -3.61 -1.31
C ILE A 111 -0.07 -4.90 -1.99
N GLY A 112 -0.88 -5.95 -1.87
CA GLY A 112 -0.64 -7.25 -2.51
C GLY A 112 -1.00 -8.43 -1.63
N ALA A 113 -1.00 -9.63 -2.21
CA ALA A 113 -1.46 -10.85 -1.53
C ALA A 113 -0.73 -11.13 -0.20
N VAL A 114 0.54 -10.71 -0.06
CA VAL A 114 1.27 -10.83 1.21
C VAL A 114 0.65 -10.01 2.36
N ALA A 115 -0.10 -8.96 2.08
CA ALA A 115 -0.79 -8.16 3.10
C ALA A 115 -1.98 -8.89 3.75
N ALA A 116 -2.42 -10.02 3.19
CA ALA A 116 -3.38 -10.93 3.84
C ALA A 116 -2.73 -11.78 4.95
N PHE A 117 -1.39 -11.79 5.08
CA PHE A 117 -0.68 -12.55 6.11
C PHE A 117 -0.63 -11.79 7.43
N GLY A 118 -0.28 -12.51 8.50
CA GLY A 118 -0.21 -11.99 9.86
C GLY A 118 -1.57 -12.01 10.56
N VAL A 119 -1.53 -12.11 11.88
CA VAL A 119 -2.69 -12.04 12.77
C VAL A 119 -2.94 -10.60 13.17
#